data_AF-A0A165ZF56-F1
#
_entry.id   AF-A0A165ZF56-F1
#
_cell.length_a   1.000
_cell.length_b   1.000
_cell.length_c   1.000
_cell.angle_alpha   90.00
_cell.angle_beta   90.00
_cell.angle_gamma   90.00
#
_symmetry.space_group_name_H-M   'P 1'
#
loop_
_entity.id
_entity.type
_entity.pdbx_description
1 polymer ?
#
loop_
_entity_poly.entity_id
_entity_poly.type
_entity_poly.pdbx_seq_one_letter_code
_entity_poly.pdbx_strand_id
1 'polypeptide(L)'
;MADSPDSPSLTIAKVKAVKGPPRPPNAWILYRSDKLKELEQKGGPNRPRRPQAVISKEISVMWKNETHEIKRHYEYLSDLRKAEHQRLYPGYRFQPVKREEK
;
A
#
# COMPACT_ATOMS: atom_id res chain seq x y z
N MET A 1 13.07 35.41 16.41
CA MET A 1 12.14 34.35 15.95
C MET A 1 12.85 33.61 14.84
N ALA A 2 13.13 32.32 15.01
CA ALA A 2 14.03 31.57 14.15
C ALA A 2 13.43 31.39 12.74
N ASP A 3 14.04 32.04 11.76
CA ASP A 3 13.94 31.72 10.34
C ASP A 3 14.75 30.44 10.13
N SER A 4 14.07 29.31 9.91
CA SER A 4 14.74 28.03 9.61
C SER A 4 14.65 27.73 8.12
N PRO A 5 15.80 27.51 7.47
CA PRO A 5 15.93 27.47 6.03
C PRO A 5 15.31 26.22 5.39
N ASP A 6 14.71 26.47 4.24
CA ASP A 6 14.26 25.53 3.20
C ASP A 6 15.18 24.31 3.08
N SER A 7 14.63 23.13 3.40
CA SER A 7 15.37 21.87 3.41
C SER A 7 15.52 21.27 2.00
N PRO A 8 16.64 20.57 1.75
CA PRO A 8 17.20 20.34 0.43
C PRO A 8 16.62 19.14 -0.34
N SER A 9 16.65 19.31 -1.67
CA SER A 9 16.84 18.37 -2.79
C SER A 9 17.04 16.85 -2.53
N LEU A 10 16.32 16.05 -3.36
CA LEU A 10 16.66 14.73 -3.96
C LEU A 10 16.70 13.52 -2.96
N THR A 11 16.32 12.26 -3.23
CA THR A 11 16.22 11.42 -4.45
C THR A 11 15.59 10.03 -4.11
N ILE A 12 15.09 9.31 -5.14
CA ILE A 12 14.92 7.84 -5.29
C ILE A 12 13.63 7.16 -4.77
N ALA A 13 12.72 6.84 -5.72
CA ALA A 13 12.46 5.46 -6.17
C ALA A 13 11.60 5.45 -7.46
N LYS A 14 12.03 4.67 -8.45
CA LYS A 14 11.50 4.59 -9.82
C LYS A 14 10.19 3.77 -9.89
N VAL A 15 9.06 4.39 -10.24
CA VAL A 15 7.88 3.66 -10.77
C VAL A 15 7.27 4.43 -11.94
N LYS A 16 6.96 3.70 -13.02
CA LYS A 16 6.55 4.16 -14.36
C LYS A 16 5.34 5.15 -14.32
N ALA A 17 5.38 6.15 -15.21
CA ALA A 17 4.47 7.30 -15.35
C ALA A 17 2.97 6.90 -15.50
N VAL A 18 1.93 7.66 -15.12
CA VAL A 18 1.65 9.11 -15.18
C VAL A 18 0.54 9.47 -14.14
N LYS A 19 0.52 10.70 -13.60
CA LYS A 19 -0.47 11.37 -12.71
C LYS A 19 -0.39 11.12 -11.19
N GLY A 20 0.43 11.93 -10.51
CA GLY A 20 0.32 12.22 -9.07
C GLY A 20 0.85 11.14 -8.13
N PRO A 21 1.06 11.48 -6.84
CA PRO A 21 1.53 10.51 -5.85
C PRO A 21 0.52 9.37 -5.65
N PRO A 22 1.00 8.12 -5.50
CA PRO A 22 0.14 6.96 -5.34
C PRO A 22 -0.64 7.05 -4.03
N ARG A 23 -1.81 6.42 -3.97
CA ARG A 23 -2.64 6.44 -2.75
C ARG A 23 -1.88 5.81 -1.58
N PRO A 24 -1.97 6.35 -0.35
CA PRO A 24 -1.47 5.66 0.81
C PRO A 24 -2.20 4.31 0.97
N PRO A 25 -1.48 3.21 1.24
CA PRO A 25 -2.09 1.90 1.40
C PRO A 25 -2.90 1.83 2.70
N ASN A 26 -4.10 1.27 2.63
CA ASN A 26 -4.90 0.99 3.83
C ASN A 26 -4.45 -0.32 4.52
N ALA A 27 -5.03 -0.63 5.69
CA ALA A 27 -4.70 -1.83 6.47
C ALA A 27 -4.79 -3.12 5.66
N TRP A 28 -5.87 -3.28 4.88
CA TRP A 28 -6.07 -4.44 4.02
C TRP A 28 -5.02 -4.56 2.91
N ILE A 29 -4.63 -3.46 2.26
CA ILE A 29 -3.61 -3.47 1.20
C ILE A 29 -2.25 -3.86 1.79
N LEU A 30 -1.92 -3.39 2.99
CA LEU A 30 -0.70 -3.80 3.70
C LEU A 30 -0.73 -5.30 4.04
N TYR A 31 -1.81 -5.77 4.67
CA TYR A 31 -1.99 -7.18 5.03
C TYR A 31 -1.92 -8.10 3.81
N ARG A 32 -2.64 -7.76 2.73
CA ARG A 32 -2.65 -8.54 1.51
C ARG A 32 -1.27 -8.62 0.86
N SER A 33 -0.52 -7.52 0.84
CA SER A 33 0.82 -7.50 0.25
C SER A 33 1.77 -8.42 1.01
N ASP A 34 1.67 -8.42 2.34
CA ASP A 34 2.45 -9.31 3.21
C ASP A 34 2.09 -10.79 2.99
N LYS A 35 0.80 -11.13 3.02
CA LYS A 35 0.32 -12.51 2.78
C LYS A 35 0.58 -13.00 1.37
N LEU A 36 0.49 -12.14 0.37
CA LEU A 36 0.86 -12.50 -1.00
C LEU A 36 2.33 -12.92 -1.06
N LYS A 37 3.23 -12.13 -0.46
CA LYS A 37 4.67 -12.44 -0.40
C LYS A 37 4.93 -13.73 0.36
N GLU A 38 4.25 -13.95 1.48
CA GLU A 38 4.33 -15.19 2.26
C GLU A 38 3.94 -16.42 1.43
N LEU A 39 2.84 -16.33 0.66
CA LEU A 39 2.36 -17.40 -0.20
C LEU A 39 3.28 -17.65 -1.40
N GLU A 40 3.84 -16.59 -2.00
CA GLU A 40 4.82 -16.70 -3.07
C GLU A 40 6.11 -17.38 -2.59
N GLN A 41 6.58 -17.05 -1.38
CA GLN A 41 7.77 -17.68 -0.78
C GLN A 41 7.54 -19.16 -0.46
N LYS A 42 6.37 -19.52 0.08
CA LYS A 42 5.99 -20.93 0.36
C LYS A 42 5.87 -21.77 -0.92
N GLY A 43 5.63 -21.14 -2.07
CA GLY A 43 5.45 -21.82 -3.35
C GLY A 43 6.70 -22.48 -3.92
N GLY A 44 7.90 -21.99 -3.55
CA GLY A 44 9.18 -22.39 -4.15
C GLY A 44 9.42 -21.75 -5.53
N PRO A 45 10.68 -21.72 -6.01
CA PRO A 45 11.06 -20.98 -7.22
C PRO A 45 10.48 -21.55 -8.53
N ASN A 46 9.98 -22.78 -8.53
CA ASN A 46 9.52 -23.48 -9.74
C ASN A 46 8.00 -23.69 -9.81
N ARG A 47 7.22 -23.04 -8.93
CA ARG A 47 5.76 -23.16 -8.93
C ARG A 47 5.13 -22.10 -9.85
N PRO A 48 4.16 -22.47 -10.70
CA PRO A 48 3.45 -21.50 -11.52
C PRO A 48 2.76 -20.45 -10.65
N ARG A 49 2.86 -19.17 -11.05
CA ARG A 49 2.21 -18.06 -10.35
C ARG A 49 0.69 -18.28 -10.37
N ARG A 50 0.08 -18.40 -9.19
CA ARG A 50 -1.38 -18.54 -9.08
C ARG A 50 -2.05 -17.22 -9.50
N PRO A 51 -3.25 -17.25 -10.09
CA PRO A 51 -3.97 -16.03 -10.45
C PRO A 51 -4.20 -15.15 -9.21
N GLN A 52 -3.89 -13.86 -9.34
CA GLN A 52 -4.05 -12.87 -8.26
C GLN A 52 -5.49 -12.85 -7.72
N ALA A 53 -6.51 -13.04 -8.57
CA ALA A 53 -7.91 -13.10 -8.14
C ALA A 53 -8.18 -14.23 -7.13
N VAL A 54 -7.59 -15.41 -7.36
CA VAL A 54 -7.73 -16.57 -6.47
C VAL A 54 -7.04 -16.30 -5.14
N ILE A 55 -5.80 -15.79 -5.16
CA ILE A 55 -5.05 -15.44 -3.95
C ILE A 55 -5.78 -14.34 -3.17
N SER A 56 -6.33 -13.33 -3.85
CA SER A 56 -7.11 -12.26 -3.21
C SER A 56 -8.28 -12.82 -2.40
N LYS A 57 -8.99 -13.80 -2.96
CA LYS A 57 -10.16 -14.42 -2.33
C LYS A 57 -9.74 -15.20 -1.09
N GLU A 58 -8.66 -15.96 -1.16
CA GLU A 58 -8.07 -16.69 -0.02
C GLU A 58 -7.67 -15.72 1.10
N ILE A 59 -6.87 -14.70 0.79
CA ILE A 59 -6.43 -13.69 1.76
C ILE A 59 -7.64 -12.94 2.36
N SER A 60 -8.72 -12.72 1.59
CA SER A 60 -9.92 -12.05 2.09
C SER A 60 -10.61 -12.89 3.16
N VAL A 61 -10.63 -14.21 3.00
CA VAL A 61 -11.14 -15.14 4.02
C VAL A 61 -10.20 -15.14 5.24
N MET A 62 -8.88 -15.14 5.04
CA MET A 62 -7.92 -15.05 6.13
C MET A 62 -8.13 -13.79 6.95
N TRP A 63 -8.21 -12.61 6.31
CA TRP A 63 -8.45 -11.34 7.00
C TRP A 63 -9.75 -11.32 7.80
N LYS A 64 -10.84 -11.91 7.28
CA LYS A 64 -12.09 -12.00 8.04
C LYS A 64 -11.90 -12.78 9.35
N ASN A 65 -11.19 -13.90 9.29
CA ASN A 65 -10.92 -14.78 10.44
C ASN A 65 -9.73 -14.34 11.30
N GLU A 66 -8.96 -13.35 10.85
CA GLU A 66 -7.77 -12.87 11.55
C GLU A 66 -8.14 -12.17 12.86
N THR A 67 -7.22 -12.25 13.85
CA THR A 67 -7.43 -11.70 15.18
C THR A 67 -7.56 -10.18 15.16
N HIS A 68 -8.27 -9.63 16.15
CA HIS A 68 -8.40 -8.18 16.33
C HIS A 68 -7.05 -7.49 16.54
N GLU A 69 -6.08 -8.17 17.14
CA GLU A 69 -4.74 -7.63 17.38
C GLU A 69 -3.98 -7.41 16.08
N ILE A 70 -4.01 -8.40 15.18
CA ILE A 70 -3.37 -8.27 13.86
C ILE A 70 -4.08 -7.21 13.03
N LYS A 71 -5.42 -7.18 13.04
CA LYS A 71 -6.19 -6.12 12.36
C LYS A 71 -5.77 -4.73 12.85
N ARG A 72 -5.74 -4.52 14.17
CA ARG A 72 -5.29 -3.27 14.81
C ARG A 72 -3.84 -2.92 14.45
N HIS A 73 -2.96 -3.92 14.36
CA HIS A 73 -1.57 -3.69 13.94
C HIS A 73 -1.51 -3.11 12.53
N TYR A 74 -2.24 -3.69 11.56
CA TYR A 74 -2.27 -3.17 10.19
C TYR A 74 -3.03 -1.84 10.06
N GLU A 75 -4.04 -1.59 10.91
CA GLU A 75 -4.70 -0.28 11.02
C GLU A 75 -3.70 0.79 11.48
N TYR A 76 -2.95 0.52 12.54
CA TYR A 76 -1.89 1.42 13.00
C TYR A 76 -0.84 1.68 11.93
N LEU A 77 -0.36 0.64 11.22
CA LEU A 77 0.58 0.81 10.10
C LEU A 77 -0.01 1.64 8.96
N SER A 78 -1.29 1.46 8.66
CA SER A 78 -2.00 2.25 7.66
C SER A 78 -2.06 3.72 8.05
N ASP A 79 -2.36 4.02 9.32
CA ASP A 79 -2.38 5.39 9.83
C ASP A 79 -1.01 6.06 9.77
N LEU A 80 0.06 5.33 10.12
CA LEU A 80 1.43 5.81 9.97
C LEU A 80 1.76 6.15 8.51
N ARG A 81 1.41 5.27 7.57
CA ARG A 81 1.66 5.50 6.13
C ARG A 81 0.82 6.65 5.58
N LYS A 82 -0.40 6.82 6.08
CA LYS A 82 -1.25 7.95 5.72
C LYS A 82 -0.66 9.27 6.25
N ALA A 83 -0.19 9.30 7.49
CA ALA A 83 0.45 10.47 8.08
C ALA A 83 1.76 10.83 7.36
N GLU A 84 2.59 9.83 7.06
CA GLU A 84 3.82 10.00 6.28
C GLU A 84 3.49 10.53 4.87
N HIS A 85 2.52 9.95 4.18
CA HIS A 85 2.08 10.42 2.88
C HIS A 85 1.55 11.86 2.93
N GLN A 86 0.80 12.24 3.96
CA GLN A 86 0.32 13.61 4.14
C GLN A 86 1.46 14.60 4.35
N ARG A 87 2.51 14.19 5.07
CA ARG A 87 3.73 14.99 5.27
C ARG A 87 4.54 15.12 3.99
N LEU A 88 4.66 14.05 3.21
CA LEU A 88 5.41 14.01 1.94
C LEU A 88 4.69 14.74 0.80
N TYR A 89 3.35 14.72 0.82
CA TYR A 89 2.51 15.33 -0.20
C TYR A 89 1.51 16.30 0.44
N PRO A 90 1.99 17.46 0.95
CA PRO A 90 1.12 18.49 1.46
C PRO A 90 0.20 18.97 0.34
N GLY A 91 -1.12 18.94 0.56
CA GLY A 91 -2.11 19.25 -0.47
C GLY A 91 -2.55 18.07 -1.34
N TYR A 92 -2.14 16.83 -1.03
CA TYR A 92 -2.70 15.65 -1.69
C TYR A 92 -4.21 15.57 -1.52
N ARG A 93 -4.93 15.55 -2.65
CA ARG A 93 -6.37 15.30 -2.69
C ARG A 93 -6.65 14.14 -3.62
N PHE A 94 -7.42 13.17 -3.12
CA PHE A 94 -7.84 12.05 -3.94
C PHE A 94 -8.79 12.53 -5.05
N GLN A 95 -8.35 12.41 -6.30
CA GLN A 95 -9.15 12.68 -7.48
C GLN A 95 -9.38 11.37 -8.24
N PRO A 96 -10.55 10.71 -8.07
CA PRO A 96 -10.88 9.52 -8.86
C PRO A 96 -10.96 9.90 -10.34
N VAL A 97 -10.05 9.39 -11.16
CA VAL A 97 -10.20 9.45 -12.61
C VAL A 97 -11.31 8.47 -12.98
N LYS A 98 -12.47 8.98 -13.40
CA LYS A 98 -13.48 8.17 -14.07
C LYS A 98 -12.82 7.61 -15.33
N ARG A 99 -12.53 6.31 -15.35
CA ARG A 99 -12.24 5.64 -16.62
C ARG A 99 -13.59 5.51 -17.29
N GLU A 100 -13.81 6.30 -18.35
CA GLU A 100 -14.90 6.05 -19.28
C GLU A 100 -14.69 4.64 -19.84
N GLU A 101 -15.69 3.79 -19.70
CA GLU A 101 -15.68 2.44 -20.28
C GLU A 101 -15.54 2.58 -21.81
N LYS A 102 -14.59 1.85 -22.41
CA LYS A 102 -14.44 1.76 -23.86
C LYS A 102 -14.56 0.31 -24.27
#